data_AF-A0A1H7N339-F1
#
_entry.id   AF-A0A1H7N339-F1
#
_cell.length_a   1.000
_cell.length_b   1.000
_cell.length_c   1.000
_cell.angle_alpha   90.00
_cell.angle_beta   90.00
_cell.angle_gamma   90.00
#
_symmetry.space_group_name_H-M   'P 1'
#
loop_
_entity.id
_entity.type
_entity.pdbx_description
1 polymer ?
#
loop_
_entity_poly.entity_id
_entity_poly.type
_entity_poly.pdbx_seq_one_letter_code
_entity_poly.pdbx_strand_id
1 'polypeptide(L)'
;MVHDDANLVAAGDVSGTTVYGADNSNVGTIDRVMIDKSSGKVAYAVMSFGGLLGMGGDERPVPWETLTYDKSLGGFRTSITEDQLNDAPAAEEGWERDRDWETRTYQSYGLAPYWI
;
A
#
# COMPACT_ATOMS: atom_id res chain seq x y z
N MET A 1 8.20 21.25 16.54
CA MET A 1 6.72 21.29 16.57
C MET A 1 6.27 21.18 15.13
N VAL A 2 5.88 19.99 14.69
CA VAL A 2 5.43 19.73 13.32
C VAL A 2 3.92 19.96 13.31
N HIS A 3 3.43 20.76 12.37
CA HIS A 3 2.01 21.08 12.26
C HIS A 3 1.25 19.88 11.69
N ASP A 4 0.36 19.31 12.49
CA ASP A 4 -0.49 18.12 12.24
C ASP A 4 -1.58 18.32 11.15
N ASP A 5 -1.43 19.35 10.31
CA ASP A 5 -2.41 19.80 9.31
C ASP A 5 -1.82 19.99 7.90
N ALA A 6 -0.57 19.60 7.68
CA ALA A 6 0.03 19.65 6.35
C ALA A 6 -0.54 18.53 5.46
N ASN A 7 -1.05 18.88 4.28
CA ASN A 7 -1.46 17.93 3.24
C ASN A 7 -0.27 17.19 2.58
N LEU A 8 0.95 17.49 3.02
CA LEU A 8 2.19 16.91 2.53
C LEU A 8 2.87 16.20 3.69
N VAL A 9 3.23 14.93 3.46
CA VAL A 9 3.96 14.10 4.39
C VAL A 9 5.26 13.67 3.71
N ALA A 10 6.36 13.64 4.44
CA ALA A 10 7.61 13.12 3.89
C ALA A 10 7.45 11.61 3.67
N ALA A 11 8.00 11.09 2.57
CA ALA A 11 7.94 9.65 2.30
C ALA A 11 8.50 8.81 3.46
N GLY A 12 9.54 9.32 4.15
CA GLY A 12 10.10 8.67 5.34
C GLY A 12 9.18 8.65 6.56
N ASP A 13 8.23 9.58 6.65
CA ASP A 13 7.22 9.60 7.73
C ASP A 13 6.05 8.66 7.38
N VAL A 14 5.83 8.33 6.10
CA VAL A 14 4.85 7.33 5.66
C VAL A 14 5.38 5.91 5.92
N SER A 15 6.65 5.67 5.63
CA SER A 15 7.33 4.43 5.99
C SER A 15 7.28 4.19 7.50
N GLY A 16 7.02 2.94 7.91
CA GLY A 16 6.82 2.55 9.30
C GLY A 16 5.42 2.82 9.85
N THR A 17 4.52 3.42 9.06
CA THR A 17 3.14 3.67 9.51
C THR A 17 2.30 2.40 9.46
N THR A 18 1.59 2.12 10.55
CA THR A 18 0.66 0.98 10.66
C THR A 18 -0.53 1.15 9.72
N VAL A 19 -0.95 0.03 9.12
CA VAL A 19 -2.19 -0.06 8.35
C VAL A 19 -3.19 -0.90 9.13
N TYR A 20 -4.42 -0.41 9.19
CA TYR A 20 -5.53 -1.01 9.90
C TYR A 20 -6.63 -1.48 8.93
N GLY A 21 -7.19 -2.65 9.22
CA GLY A 21 -8.37 -3.16 8.52
C GLY A 21 -9.66 -2.46 8.96
N ALA A 22 -10.78 -2.82 8.33
CA ALA A 22 -12.10 -2.26 8.61
C ALA A 22 -12.60 -2.50 10.06
N ASP A 23 -12.06 -3.51 10.74
CA ASP A 23 -12.36 -3.88 12.12
C ASP A 23 -11.39 -3.27 13.15
N ASN A 24 -10.51 -2.35 12.72
CA ASN A 24 -9.41 -1.77 13.50
C ASN A 24 -8.31 -2.76 13.89
N SER A 25 -8.27 -3.96 13.31
CA SER A 25 -7.12 -4.85 13.46
C SER A 25 -5.90 -4.27 12.74
N ASN A 26 -4.70 -4.49 13.31
CA ASN A 26 -3.46 -4.19 12.62
C ASN A 26 -3.23 -5.28 11.56
N VAL A 27 -3.19 -4.88 10.28
CA VAL A 27 -2.96 -5.79 9.16
C VAL A 27 -1.51 -5.80 8.71
N GLY A 28 -0.77 -4.72 8.96
CA GLY A 28 0.60 -4.58 8.50
C GLY A 28 1.19 -3.19 8.69
N THR A 29 2.32 -2.96 8.06
CA THR A 29 3.08 -1.70 8.10
C THR A 29 3.54 -1.33 6.70
N ILE A 30 3.54 -0.04 6.35
CA ILE A 30 4.11 0.44 5.10
C ILE A 30 5.63 0.45 5.20
N ASP A 31 6.33 -0.25 4.32
CA ASP A 31 7.80 -0.21 4.28
C ASP A 31 8.29 0.95 3.42
N ARG A 32 7.66 1.15 2.26
CA ARG A 32 8.05 2.17 1.28
C ARG A 32 6.88 2.53 0.35
N VAL A 33 7.00 3.67 -0.30
CA VAL A 33 6.08 4.11 -1.35
C VAL A 33 6.78 4.11 -2.70
N MET A 34 6.05 3.72 -3.74
CA MET A 34 6.49 3.69 -5.12
C MET A 34 5.89 4.87 -5.85
N ILE A 35 6.76 5.70 -6.43
CA ILE A 35 6.38 6.90 -7.16
C ILE A 35 6.57 6.63 -8.65
N ASP A 36 5.53 6.89 -9.43
CA ASP A 36 5.65 6.91 -10.89
C ASP A 36 6.54 8.08 -11.31
N LYS A 37 7.64 7.75 -11.99
CA LYS A 37 8.67 8.74 -12.37
C LYS A 37 8.15 9.77 -13.36
N SER A 38 7.13 9.42 -14.16
CA SER A 38 6.64 10.28 -15.24
C SER A 38 5.62 11.30 -14.73
N SER A 39 4.65 10.86 -13.92
CA SER A 39 3.59 11.71 -13.38
C SER A 39 3.92 12.32 -12.01
N GLY A 40 4.88 11.75 -11.28
CA GLY A 40 5.19 12.13 -9.90
C GLY A 40 4.13 11.67 -8.88
N LYS A 41 3.14 10.87 -9.28
CA LYS A 41 2.11 10.34 -8.39
C LYS A 41 2.65 9.14 -7.60
N VAL A 42 2.17 8.97 -6.37
CA VAL A 42 2.38 7.73 -5.61
C VAL A 42 1.45 6.66 -6.19
N ALA A 43 2.05 5.62 -6.77
CA ALA A 43 1.32 4.52 -7.40
C ALA A 43 0.98 3.41 -6.41
N TYR A 44 1.93 3.08 -5.53
CA TYR A 44 1.79 1.95 -4.60
C TYR A 44 2.42 2.26 -3.24
N ALA A 45 1.88 1.67 -2.19
CA ALA A 45 2.59 1.42 -0.95
C ALA A 45 3.01 -0.05 -0.92
N VAL A 46 4.27 -0.33 -0.65
CA VAL A 46 4.74 -1.70 -0.39
C VAL A 46 4.63 -1.93 1.11
N MET A 47 3.87 -2.95 1.49
CA MET A 47 3.54 -3.25 2.87
C MET A 47 4.04 -4.62 3.30
N SER A 48 4.51 -4.70 4.55
CA SER A 48 4.72 -5.95 5.28
C SER A 48 3.50 -6.28 6.12
N PHE A 49 2.96 -7.49 6.03
CA PHE A 49 1.77 -7.93 6.76
C PHE A 49 2.14 -8.66 8.06
N GLY A 50 1.42 -8.38 9.15
CA GLY A 50 1.72 -8.92 10.48
C GLY A 50 0.88 -10.15 10.83
N GLY A 51 1.46 -11.35 10.83
CA GLY A 51 0.76 -12.59 11.19
C GLY A 51 1.44 -13.87 10.66
N LEU A 52 0.88 -15.03 10.99
CA LEU A 52 1.39 -16.41 10.74
C LEU A 52 1.45 -16.83 9.24
N LEU A 53 1.81 -15.95 8.31
CA LEU A 53 2.23 -16.33 6.96
C LEU A 53 3.76 -16.41 6.96
N GLY A 54 4.26 -17.55 7.46
CA GLY A 54 5.68 -17.79 7.64
C GLY A 54 6.46 -17.93 6.32
N MET A 55 7.75 -17.60 6.44
CA MET A 55 8.84 -17.92 5.51
C MET A 55 8.72 -17.34 4.10
N GLY A 56 9.06 -16.05 3.99
CA GLY A 56 9.86 -15.56 2.88
C GLY A 56 9.04 -15.06 1.70
N GLY A 57 8.50 -13.84 1.83
CA GLY A 57 8.00 -13.09 0.68
C GLY A 57 6.96 -12.06 1.06
N ASP A 58 7.17 -11.34 2.17
CA ASP A 58 6.09 -10.68 2.94
C ASP A 58 5.77 -9.25 2.51
N GLU A 59 6.38 -8.77 1.42
CA GLU A 59 6.07 -7.45 0.85
C GLU A 59 4.97 -7.59 -0.21
N ARG A 60 3.86 -6.85 -0.04
CA ARG A 60 2.84 -6.68 -1.10
C ARG A 60 2.67 -5.21 -1.46
N PRO A 61 2.84 -4.86 -2.74
CA PRO A 61 2.39 -3.57 -3.26
C PRO A 61 0.87 -3.49 -3.25
N VAL A 62 0.34 -2.47 -2.59
CA VAL A 62 -1.07 -2.11 -2.59
C VAL A 62 -1.23 -0.74 -3.28
N PRO A 63 -2.28 -0.53 -4.09
CA PRO A 63 -2.54 0.76 -4.71
C PRO A 63 -2.73 1.84 -3.64
N TRP A 64 -2.01 2.96 -3.79
CA TRP A 64 -2.03 4.03 -2.79
C TRP A 64 -3.43 4.58 -2.49
N GLU A 65 -4.29 4.61 -3.50
CA GLU A 65 -5.67 5.09 -3.38
C GLU A 65 -6.57 4.24 -2.48
N THR A 66 -6.15 3.01 -2.14
CA THR A 66 -6.85 2.16 -1.16
C THR A 66 -6.54 2.54 0.29
N LEU A 67 -5.54 3.38 0.51
CA LEU A 67 -5.09 3.78 1.83
C LEU A 67 -5.63 5.16 2.17
N THR A 68 -6.34 5.25 3.29
CA THR A 68 -6.84 6.53 3.82
C THR A 68 -6.19 6.81 5.16
N TYR A 69 -5.53 7.96 5.30
CA TYR A 69 -4.94 8.35 6.59
C TYR A 69 -6.04 8.66 7.60
N ASP A 70 -5.94 8.04 8.78
CA ASP A 70 -6.83 8.26 9.90
C ASP A 70 -6.07 8.92 11.07
N LYS A 71 -6.35 10.22 11.28
CA LYS A 71 -5.73 11.01 12.34
C LYS A 71 -5.99 10.44 13.75
N SER A 72 -7.11 9.74 13.97
CA SER A 72 -7.44 9.17 15.28
C SER A 72 -6.62 7.94 15.63
N LEU A 73 -6.15 7.22 14.61
CA LEU A 73 -5.28 6.05 14.75
C LEU A 73 -3.80 6.40 14.59
N GLY A 74 -3.49 7.57 14.01
CA GLY A 74 -2.12 7.92 13.62
C GLY A 74 -1.57 6.99 12.54
N GLY A 75 -2.45 6.40 11.73
CA GLY A 75 -2.10 5.39 10.73
C GLY A 75 -3.07 5.35 9.55
N PHE A 76 -2.87 4.42 8.63
CA PHE A 76 -3.72 4.28 7.46
C PHE A 76 -4.81 3.23 7.69
N ARG A 77 -5.97 3.42 7.07
CA ARG A 77 -7.02 2.42 6.94
C ARG A 77 -7.06 1.89 5.53
N THR A 78 -7.37 0.61 5.40
CA THR A 78 -7.66 -0.04 4.12
C THR A 78 -8.95 -0.85 4.21
N SER A 79 -9.68 -0.92 3.09
CA SER A 79 -10.78 -1.86 2.91
C SER A 79 -10.35 -3.15 2.23
N ILE A 80 -9.05 -3.29 1.92
CA ILE A 80 -8.49 -4.50 1.32
C ILE A 80 -8.68 -5.67 2.30
N THR A 81 -9.27 -6.76 1.81
CA THR A 81 -9.43 -7.99 2.59
C THR A 81 -8.21 -8.90 2.46
N GLU A 82 -8.06 -9.85 3.40
CA GLU A 82 -7.03 -10.89 3.32
C GLU A 82 -7.13 -11.71 2.02
N ASP A 83 -8.35 -12.01 1.57
CA ASP A 83 -8.59 -12.70 0.29
C ASP A 83 -8.05 -11.89 -0.90
N GLN A 84 -8.28 -10.57 -0.93
CA GLN A 84 -7.76 -9.72 -2.00
C GLN A 84 -6.22 -9.63 -1.99
N LEU A 85 -5.59 -9.75 -0.82
CA LEU A 85 -4.14 -9.83 -0.69
C LEU A 85 -3.59 -11.18 -1.18
N ASN A 86 -4.32 -12.26 -0.94
CA ASN A 86 -3.96 -13.60 -1.39
C ASN A 86 -4.12 -13.76 -2.91
N ASP A 87 -5.14 -13.11 -3.49
CA ASP A 87 -5.39 -13.11 -4.94
C ASP A 87 -4.51 -12.13 -5.70
N ALA A 88 -3.89 -11.15 -5.02
CA ALA A 88 -2.98 -10.21 -5.63
C ALA A 88 -1.73 -10.94 -6.17
N PRO A 89 -1.24 -10.59 -7.38
CA PRO A 89 -0.04 -11.20 -7.91
C PRO A 89 1.16 -10.93 -6.99
N ALA A 90 1.97 -11.96 -6.75
CA ALA A 90 3.19 -11.81 -5.99
C ALA A 90 4.09 -10.72 -6.62
N ALA A 91 4.73 -9.94 -5.77
CA ALA A 91 5.73 -8.97 -6.20
C ALA A 91 7.05 -9.71 -6.49
N GLU A 92 7.16 -10.28 -7.69
CA GLU A 92 8.40 -10.89 -8.18
C GLU A 92 9.46 -9.82 -8.47
N GLU A 93 10.74 -10.22 -8.52
CA GLU A 93 11.83 -9.29 -8.82
C GLU A 93 11.59 -8.58 -10.16
N GLY A 94 11.58 -7.24 -10.14
CA GLY A 94 11.36 -6.43 -11.35
C GLY A 94 9.90 -6.14 -11.69
N TRP A 95 8.94 -6.49 -10.82
CA TRP A 95 7.52 -6.17 -10.98
C TRP A 95 7.29 -4.68 -11.30
N GLU A 96 8.14 -3.78 -10.78
CA GLU A 96 8.06 -2.34 -11.01
C GLU A 96 8.30 -1.91 -12.47
N ARG A 97 8.71 -2.86 -13.32
CA ARG A 97 8.91 -2.66 -14.78
C ARG A 97 7.85 -3.39 -15.61
N ASP A 98 6.99 -4.19 -14.99
CA ASP A 98 5.97 -5.00 -15.66
C ASP A 98 4.60 -4.30 -15.61
N ARG A 99 4.24 -3.68 -16.74
CA ARG A 99 2.97 -2.95 -16.89
C ARG A 99 1.75 -3.86 -16.90
N ASP A 100 1.91 -5.12 -17.29
CA ASP A 100 0.84 -6.12 -17.26
C ASP A 100 0.62 -6.62 -15.82
N TRP A 101 1.69 -6.71 -15.02
CA TRP A 101 1.58 -6.90 -13.57
C TRP A 101 0.83 -5.73 -12.92
N GLU A 102 1.20 -4.47 -13.21
CA GLU A 102 0.53 -3.30 -12.62
C GLU A 102 -0.99 -3.32 -12.91
N THR A 103 -1.37 -3.63 -14.14
CA THR A 103 -2.78 -3.72 -14.57
C THR A 103 -3.53 -4.82 -13.82
N ARG A 104 -2.93 -6.02 -13.68
CA ARG A 104 -3.55 -7.14 -12.95
C ARG A 104 -3.75 -6.81 -11.47
N THR A 105 -2.78 -6.15 -10.84
CA THR A 105 -2.87 -5.72 -9.44
C THR A 105 -3.99 -4.70 -9.24
N TYR A 106 -4.11 -3.68 -10.09
CA TYR A 106 -5.23 -2.73 -9.98
C TYR A 106 -6.60 -3.42 -10.16
N GLN A 107 -6.67 -4.39 -11.09
CA GLN A 107 -7.90 -5.16 -11.32
C GLN A 107 -8.28 -6.07 -10.14
N SER A 108 -7.32 -6.72 -9.46
CA SER A 108 -7.61 -7.57 -8.30
C SER A 108 -8.20 -6.78 -7.13
N TYR A 109 -7.82 -5.50 -6.99
CA TYR A 109 -8.41 -4.58 -6.03
C TYR A 109 -9.70 -3.89 -6.54
N GLY A 110 -10.14 -4.16 -7.77
CA GLY A 110 -11.35 -3.59 -8.36
C GLY A 110 -11.24 -2.12 -8.73
N LEU A 111 -10.02 -1.64 -9.00
CA LEU A 111 -9.72 -0.23 -9.20
C LEU A 111 -9.40 0.09 -10.67
N ALA A 112 -9.67 1.33 -11.06
CA ALA A 112 -9.15 1.88 -12.30
C ALA A 112 -7.67 2.29 -12.09
N PRO A 113 -6.76 1.99 -13.03
CA PRO A 113 -5.37 2.41 -12.89
C PRO A 113 -5.21 3.94 -12.75
N TYR A 114 -4.24 4.36 -11.92
CA TYR A 114 -3.97 5.78 -11.61
C TYR A 114 -3.51 6.65 -12.81
N TRP A 115 -3.19 6.01 -13.94
CA TRP A 115 -2.66 6.61 -15.17
C TRP A 115 -3.69 6.81 -16.28
N ILE A 116 -4.97 6.50 -16.03
CA ILE A 116 -6.07 6.78 -16.97
C ILE A 116 -6.49 8.25 -16.89
#